data_AF-A0A8J4YV48-F1
#
_entry.id   AF-A0A8J4YV48-F1
#
_cell.length_a   1.000
_cell.length_b   1.000
_cell.length_c   1.000
_cell.angle_alpha   90.00
_cell.angle_beta   90.00
_cell.angle_gamma   90.00
#
_symmetry.space_group_name_H-M   'P 1'
#
loop_
_entity.id
_entity.type
_entity.pdbx_description
1 polymer ?
#
loop_
_entity_poly.entity_id
_entity_poly.type
_entity_poly.pdbx_seq_one_letter_code
_entity_poly.pdbx_strand_id
1 'polypeptide(L)'
;MSAIVKKRKVDLECRAFNPEWEKYFFTERFGQAQCLICLKTVAVLKAYYMRRHWETQHQASSFASMSAAERKEAIVKLSGNLQKSTSLFRKQTTEADKVTRACYEVSRLLARRMKPFTDGDFIKECSMFVIDSLCPEKRSASESVSLSPRTVCRRIEEMSDTVNDSLKTCCSNFDAFSLALDESTDMKDTAQLAIFIRGVTAALQVYEEFLQLVPLHGTTTGQDIFDAVLQCVK
;
A
#
# COMPACT_ATOMS: atom_id res chain seq x y z
N MET A 1 11.23 46.48 -22.91
CA MET A 1 10.98 45.44 -21.89
C MET A 1 9.64 44.79 -22.20
N SER A 2 9.63 43.63 -22.86
CA SER A 2 8.40 42.90 -23.16
C SER A 2 7.93 42.20 -21.89
N ALA A 3 6.71 42.51 -21.43
CA ALA A 3 6.14 41.88 -20.25
C ALA A 3 6.00 40.37 -20.49
N ILE A 4 6.68 39.57 -19.67
CA ILE A 4 6.50 38.11 -19.67
C ILE A 4 5.08 37.84 -19.21
N VAL A 5 4.19 37.57 -20.17
CA VAL A 5 2.83 37.08 -19.89
C VAL A 5 3.00 35.72 -19.22
N LYS A 6 2.79 35.65 -17.90
CA LYS A 6 2.75 34.38 -17.16
C LYS A 6 1.69 33.50 -17.84
N LYS A 7 2.14 32.45 -18.54
CA LYS A 7 1.23 31.46 -19.15
C LYS A 7 0.39 30.87 -18.01
N ARG A 8 -0.92 31.11 -18.04
CA ARG A 8 -1.88 30.56 -17.07
C ARG A 8 -1.86 29.04 -17.19
N LYS A 9 -1.46 28.37 -16.12
CA LYS A 9 -1.45 26.91 -16.01
C LYS A 9 -2.73 26.46 -15.31
N VAL A 10 -3.42 25.47 -15.87
CA VAL A 10 -4.78 25.03 -15.45
C VAL A 10 -4.79 24.50 -14.00
N ASP A 11 -3.68 23.91 -13.57
CA ASP A 11 -3.38 23.42 -12.23
C ASP A 11 -3.32 24.53 -11.16
N LEU A 12 -3.08 25.79 -11.54
CA LEU A 12 -3.03 26.94 -10.62
C LEU A 12 -4.40 27.61 -10.41
N GLU A 13 -5.44 27.20 -11.15
CA GLU A 13 -6.73 27.89 -11.17
C GLU A 13 -7.78 27.27 -10.23
N CYS A 14 -7.43 26.23 -9.46
CA CYS A 14 -8.28 25.56 -8.44
C CYS A 14 -9.76 25.43 -8.84
N ARG A 15 -10.03 25.07 -10.10
CA ARG A 15 -11.39 25.05 -10.64
C ARG A 15 -12.17 23.87 -10.06
N ALA A 16 -13.34 24.16 -9.51
CA ALA A 16 -14.24 23.16 -8.93
C ALA A 16 -15.35 22.75 -9.91
N PHE A 17 -15.95 21.60 -9.66
CA PHE A 17 -17.13 21.16 -10.40
C PHE A 17 -18.34 22.04 -10.08
N ASN A 18 -19.11 22.42 -11.10
CA ASN A 18 -20.35 23.15 -10.91
C ASN A 18 -21.55 22.21 -11.11
N PRO A 19 -22.46 22.06 -10.12
CA PRO A 19 -23.66 21.23 -10.22
C PRO A 19 -24.56 21.53 -11.42
N GLU A 20 -24.53 22.75 -11.96
CA GLU A 20 -25.26 23.07 -13.18
C GLU A 20 -24.87 22.20 -14.39
N TRP A 21 -23.68 21.60 -14.38
CA TRP A 21 -23.20 20.73 -15.46
C TRP A 21 -23.87 19.36 -15.45
N GLU A 22 -24.62 19.00 -14.39
CA GLU A 22 -25.48 17.82 -14.37
C GLU A 22 -26.51 17.84 -15.49
N LYS A 23 -26.93 19.03 -15.96
CA LYS A 23 -27.84 19.16 -17.11
C LYS A 23 -27.27 18.57 -18.42
N TYR A 24 -25.95 18.38 -18.48
CA TYR A 24 -25.23 17.72 -19.56
C TYR A 24 -24.85 16.27 -19.22
N PHE A 25 -25.47 15.69 -18.19
CA PHE A 25 -25.19 14.36 -17.65
C PHE A 25 -23.76 14.19 -17.15
N PHE A 26 -23.20 15.18 -16.47
CA PHE A 26 -21.89 15.08 -15.82
C PHE A 26 -22.00 14.97 -14.30
N THR A 27 -21.07 14.24 -13.69
CA THR A 27 -20.85 14.19 -12.24
C THR A 27 -19.36 14.39 -11.94
N GLU A 28 -19.03 14.90 -10.75
CA GLU A 28 -17.63 14.96 -10.29
C GLU A 28 -17.15 13.60 -9.77
N ARG A 29 -15.95 13.18 -10.18
CA ARG A 29 -15.21 12.05 -9.60
C ARG A 29 -13.72 12.33 -9.59
N PHE A 30 -13.08 12.15 -8.43
CA PHE A 30 -11.64 12.32 -8.24
C PHE A 30 -11.10 13.67 -8.78
N GLY A 31 -11.87 14.74 -8.61
CA GLY A 31 -11.52 16.09 -9.08
C GLY A 31 -11.64 16.29 -10.61
N GLN A 32 -12.33 15.38 -11.31
CA GLN A 32 -12.59 15.46 -12.75
C GLN A 32 -14.09 15.29 -13.04
N ALA A 33 -14.55 15.76 -14.20
CA ALA A 33 -15.95 15.59 -14.60
C ALA A 33 -16.11 14.33 -15.46
N GLN A 34 -16.97 13.41 -15.05
CA GLN A 34 -17.26 12.18 -15.79
C GLN A 34 -18.66 12.25 -16.41
N CYS A 35 -18.77 11.91 -17.69
CA CYS A 35 -20.06 11.79 -18.37
C CYS A 35 -20.77 10.49 -17.94
N LEU A 36 -22.02 10.60 -17.49
CA LEU A 36 -22.84 9.47 -17.03
C LEU A 36 -23.34 8.57 -18.17
N ILE A 37 -23.32 9.04 -19.43
CA ILE A 37 -23.81 8.30 -20.59
C ILE A 37 -22.72 7.40 -21.18
N CYS A 38 -21.54 7.95 -21.47
CA CYS A 38 -20.44 7.22 -22.11
C CYS A 38 -19.23 6.98 -21.21
N LEU A 39 -19.28 7.39 -19.94
CA LEU A 39 -18.24 7.19 -18.92
C LEU A 39 -16.89 7.88 -19.21
N LYS A 40 -16.80 8.66 -20.31
CA LYS A 40 -15.60 9.45 -20.64
C LYS A 40 -15.39 10.57 -19.63
N THR A 41 -14.13 10.79 -19.26
CA THR A 41 -13.73 11.82 -18.30
C THR A 41 -13.20 13.07 -19.01
N VAL A 42 -13.58 14.24 -18.49
CA VAL A 42 -13.14 15.56 -18.91
C VAL A 42 -12.28 16.13 -17.77
N ALA A 43 -10.98 16.21 -17.99
CA ALA A 43 -10.02 16.63 -16.98
C ALA A 43 -10.10 18.13 -16.65
N VAL A 44 -10.55 18.97 -17.59
CA VAL A 44 -10.63 20.42 -17.38
C VAL A 44 -12.05 20.82 -16.96
N LEU A 45 -12.21 21.22 -15.70
CA LEU A 45 -13.47 21.63 -15.10
C LEU A 45 -13.90 23.04 -15.59
N LYS A 46 -14.46 23.10 -16.80
CA LYS A 46 -14.99 24.34 -17.40
C LYS A 46 -16.22 24.03 -18.25
N ALA A 47 -17.29 24.79 -18.05
CA ALA A 47 -18.59 24.62 -18.70
C ALA A 47 -18.53 24.37 -20.22
N TYR A 48 -17.59 25.03 -20.92
CA TYR A 48 -17.35 24.84 -22.35
C TYR A 48 -17.06 23.38 -22.72
N TYR A 49 -16.25 22.66 -21.94
CA TYR A 49 -15.88 21.28 -22.26
C TYR A 49 -17.03 20.30 -22.03
N MET A 50 -17.83 20.48 -20.96
CA MET A 50 -19.03 19.66 -20.74
C MET A 50 -20.06 19.88 -21.84
N ARG A 51 -20.30 21.16 -22.21
CA ARG A 51 -21.21 21.51 -23.30
C ARG A 51 -20.73 20.93 -24.63
N ARG A 52 -19.47 21.14 -25.01
CA ARG A 52 -18.90 20.60 -26.24
C ARG A 52 -18.97 19.08 -26.29
N HIS A 53 -18.67 18.41 -25.17
CA HIS A 53 -18.80 16.96 -25.10
C HIS A 53 -20.25 16.51 -25.35
N TRP A 54 -21.21 17.16 -24.70
CA TRP A 54 -22.63 16.90 -24.91
C TRP A 54 -23.04 17.10 -26.36
N GLU A 55 -22.72 18.26 -26.95
CA GLU A 55 -23.06 18.61 -28.33
C GLU A 55 -22.47 17.62 -29.34
N THR A 56 -21.21 17.22 -29.15
CA THR A 56 -20.51 16.37 -30.13
C THR A 56 -20.76 14.87 -29.95
N GLN A 57 -21.14 14.40 -28.75
CA GLN A 57 -21.26 12.97 -28.46
C GLN A 57 -22.71 12.52 -28.21
N HIS A 58 -23.58 13.40 -27.71
CA HIS A 58 -24.89 13.03 -27.17
C HIS A 58 -26.05 13.85 -27.71
N GLN A 59 -25.81 14.90 -28.50
CA GLN A 59 -26.88 15.74 -29.05
C GLN A 59 -27.83 15.00 -29.99
N ALA A 60 -27.32 13.99 -30.70
CA ALA A 60 -28.12 13.12 -31.57
C ALA A 60 -28.69 11.88 -30.84
N SER A 61 -28.53 11.79 -29.52
CA SER A 61 -29.03 10.66 -28.72
C SER A 61 -30.46 10.88 -28.24
N SER A 62 -31.11 9.81 -27.81
CA SER A 62 -32.43 9.86 -27.16
C SER A 62 -32.45 10.71 -25.88
N PHE A 63 -31.29 10.99 -25.28
CA PHE A 63 -31.18 11.85 -24.10
C PHE A 63 -31.43 13.35 -24.41
N ALA A 64 -31.30 13.75 -25.69
CA ALA A 64 -31.52 15.13 -26.11
C ALA A 64 -33.01 15.51 -26.13
N SER A 65 -33.89 14.55 -26.46
CA SER A 65 -35.34 14.73 -26.55
C SER A 65 -36.07 14.59 -25.20
N MET A 66 -35.36 14.33 -24.11
CA MET A 66 -35.96 14.16 -22.78
C MET A 66 -36.43 15.50 -22.21
N SER A 67 -37.61 15.49 -21.58
CA SER A 67 -38.08 16.61 -20.76
C SER A 67 -37.18 16.82 -19.53
N ALA A 68 -37.35 17.96 -18.86
CA ALA A 68 -36.56 18.27 -17.66
C ALA A 68 -36.78 17.26 -16.52
N ALA A 69 -38.00 16.72 -16.39
CA ALA A 69 -38.33 15.72 -15.37
C ALA A 69 -37.68 14.37 -15.68
N GLU A 70 -37.83 13.87 -16.90
CA GLU A 70 -37.23 12.61 -17.34
C GLU A 70 -35.69 12.68 -17.28
N ARG A 71 -35.11 13.83 -17.64
CA ARG A 71 -33.66 14.04 -17.55
C ARG A 71 -33.15 13.92 -16.12
N LYS A 72 -33.84 14.54 -15.15
CA LYS A 72 -33.47 14.42 -13.73
C LYS A 72 -33.53 12.97 -13.25
N GLU A 73 -34.57 12.24 -13.61
CA GLU A 73 -34.71 10.83 -13.26
C GLU A 73 -33.58 9.97 -13.87
N ALA A 74 -33.26 10.21 -15.15
CA ALA A 74 -32.18 9.52 -15.84
C ALA A 74 -30.80 9.80 -15.21
N ILE A 75 -30.53 11.05 -14.81
CA ILE A 75 -29.30 11.41 -14.09
C ILE A 75 -29.21 10.64 -12.77
N VAL A 76 -30.28 10.63 -11.96
CA VAL A 76 -30.32 9.89 -10.69
C VAL A 76 -30.07 8.39 -10.92
N LYS A 77 -30.73 7.81 -11.92
CA LYS A 77 -30.58 6.38 -12.26
C LYS A 77 -29.16 6.05 -12.72
N LEU A 78 -28.60 6.82 -13.65
CA LEU A 78 -27.26 6.59 -14.19
C LEU A 78 -26.18 6.81 -13.13
N SER A 79 -26.29 7.86 -12.32
CA SER A 79 -25.42 8.09 -11.17
C SER A 79 -25.50 6.94 -10.16
N GLY A 80 -26.71 6.46 -9.85
CA GLY A 80 -26.90 5.30 -8.98
C GLY A 80 -26.25 4.02 -9.53
N ASN A 81 -26.36 3.78 -10.83
CA ASN A 81 -25.71 2.63 -11.48
C ASN A 81 -24.17 2.73 -11.43
N LEU A 82 -23.62 3.92 -11.68
CA LEU A 82 -22.19 4.18 -11.61
C LEU A 82 -21.64 4.05 -10.19
N GLN A 83 -22.39 4.49 -9.19
CA GLN A 83 -22.05 4.27 -7.79
C GLN A 83 -22.06 2.78 -7.44
N LYS A 84 -23.09 2.03 -7.88
CA LYS A 84 -23.17 0.57 -7.68
C LYS A 84 -21.97 -0.15 -8.29
N SER A 85 -21.62 0.12 -9.54
CA SER A 85 -20.45 -0.52 -10.20
C SER A 85 -19.15 -0.22 -9.45
N THR A 86 -18.93 1.04 -9.06
CA THR A 86 -17.74 1.43 -8.29
C THR A 86 -17.70 0.78 -6.91
N SER A 87 -18.86 0.66 -6.25
CA SER A 87 -18.95 0.03 -4.93
C SER A 87 -18.59 -1.45 -4.98
N LEU A 88 -18.87 -2.14 -6.08
CA LEU A 88 -18.49 -3.54 -6.28
C LEU A 88 -16.96 -3.68 -6.39
N PHE A 89 -16.32 -2.85 -7.21
CA PHE A 89 -14.85 -2.83 -7.32
C PHE A 89 -14.19 -2.49 -5.98
N ARG A 90 -14.69 -1.46 -5.27
CA ARG A 90 -14.17 -1.09 -3.95
C ARG A 90 -14.33 -2.22 -2.93
N LYS A 91 -15.48 -2.91 -2.91
CA LYS A 91 -15.71 -4.07 -2.04
C LYS A 91 -14.70 -5.19 -2.34
N GLN A 92 -14.45 -5.48 -3.61
CA GLN A 92 -13.48 -6.50 -4.01
C GLN A 92 -12.06 -6.14 -3.58
N THR A 93 -11.64 -4.87 -3.73
CA THR A 93 -10.36 -4.38 -3.20
C THR A 93 -10.28 -4.55 -1.69
N THR A 94 -11.33 -4.18 -0.94
CA THR A 94 -11.32 -4.32 0.52
C THR A 94 -11.25 -5.76 1.01
N GLU A 95 -11.81 -6.72 0.28
CA GLU A 95 -11.69 -8.15 0.64
C GLU A 95 -10.29 -8.68 0.31
N ALA A 96 -9.70 -8.28 -0.83
CA ALA A 96 -8.32 -8.62 -1.16
C ALA A 96 -7.32 -8.05 -0.14
N ASP A 97 -7.57 -6.84 0.36
CA ASP A 97 -6.76 -6.21 1.41
C ASP A 97 -6.84 -7.00 2.73
N LYS A 98 -8.04 -7.46 3.10
CA LYS A 98 -8.23 -8.30 4.30
C LYS A 98 -7.49 -9.63 4.19
N VAL A 99 -7.56 -10.29 3.03
CA VAL A 99 -6.83 -11.54 2.76
C VAL A 99 -5.33 -11.31 2.88
N THR A 100 -4.82 -10.25 2.25
CA THR A 100 -3.40 -9.89 2.30
C THR A 100 -2.95 -9.59 3.73
N ARG A 101 -3.75 -8.83 4.47
CA ARG A 101 -3.49 -8.55 5.89
C ARG A 101 -3.44 -9.83 6.73
N ALA A 102 -4.37 -10.75 6.52
CA ALA A 102 -4.38 -12.04 7.22
C ALA A 102 -3.09 -12.83 6.94
N CYS A 103 -2.60 -12.86 5.69
CA CYS A 103 -1.31 -13.47 5.35
C CYS A 103 -0.17 -12.88 6.18
N TYR A 104 -0.02 -11.55 6.22
CA TYR A 104 1.03 -10.91 7.01
C TYR A 104 0.90 -11.17 8.51
N GLU A 105 -0.32 -11.16 9.05
CA GLU A 105 -0.53 -11.41 10.48
C GLU A 105 -0.10 -12.83 10.89
N VAL A 106 -0.43 -13.84 10.07
CA VAL A 106 0.02 -15.23 10.30
C VAL A 106 1.53 -15.35 10.12
N SER A 107 2.11 -14.81 9.03
CA SER A 107 3.55 -14.84 8.80
C SER A 107 4.34 -14.14 9.93
N ARG A 108 3.82 -13.01 10.42
CA ARG A 108 4.41 -12.29 11.57
C ARG A 108 4.33 -13.12 12.84
N LEU A 109 3.23 -13.84 13.07
CA LEU A 109 3.09 -14.72 14.23
C LEU A 109 4.09 -15.88 14.17
N LEU A 110 4.28 -16.49 12.99
CA LEU A 110 5.29 -17.53 12.78
C LEU A 110 6.70 -17.00 13.08
N ALA A 111 7.07 -15.84 12.54
CA ALA A 111 8.36 -15.20 12.80
C ALA A 111 8.57 -14.92 14.29
N ARG A 112 7.59 -14.29 14.96
CA ARG A 112 7.68 -13.96 16.40
C ARG A 112 7.79 -15.18 17.31
N ARG A 113 7.30 -16.33 16.87
CA ARG A 113 7.37 -17.60 17.61
C ARG A 113 8.51 -18.50 17.13
N MET A 114 9.36 -18.02 16.22
CA MET A 114 10.47 -18.76 15.62
C MET A 114 10.03 -20.11 15.06
N LYS A 115 8.87 -20.14 14.39
CA LYS A 115 8.32 -21.35 13.78
C LYS A 115 8.80 -21.51 12.34
N PRO A 116 8.99 -22.76 11.86
CA PRO A 116 9.34 -23.03 10.47
C PRO A 116 8.32 -22.42 9.50
N PHE A 117 8.79 -21.99 8.32
CA PHE A 117 7.89 -21.47 7.28
C PHE A 117 6.92 -22.53 6.74
N THR A 118 7.30 -23.80 6.85
CA THR A 118 6.46 -24.97 6.51
C THR A 118 5.22 -25.09 7.36
N ASP A 119 5.21 -24.54 8.58
CA ASP A 119 4.03 -24.55 9.45
C ASP A 119 2.88 -23.71 8.86
N GLY A 120 3.16 -22.82 7.89
CA GLY A 120 2.14 -22.06 7.18
C GLY A 120 1.13 -22.94 6.44
N ASP A 121 1.57 -24.04 5.82
CA ASP A 121 0.70 -24.98 5.12
C ASP A 121 -0.19 -25.75 6.12
N PHE A 122 0.37 -26.16 7.25
CA PHE A 122 -0.38 -26.83 8.31
C PHE A 122 -1.43 -25.89 8.94
N ILE A 123 -1.07 -24.63 9.23
CA ILE A 123 -2.01 -23.62 9.75
C ILE A 123 -3.15 -23.39 8.75
N LYS A 124 -2.84 -23.32 7.46
CA LYS A 124 -3.83 -23.20 6.39
C LYS A 124 -4.80 -24.38 6.41
N GLU A 125 -4.29 -25.60 6.52
CA GLU A 125 -5.10 -26.82 6.61
C GLU A 125 -6.04 -26.78 7.83
N CYS A 126 -5.51 -26.50 9.03
CA CYS A 126 -6.33 -26.33 10.24
C CYS A 126 -7.41 -25.24 10.07
N SER A 127 -7.05 -24.10 9.47
CA SER A 127 -7.99 -23.01 9.22
C SER A 127 -9.12 -23.45 8.29
N MET A 128 -8.83 -24.23 7.26
CA MET A 128 -9.86 -24.74 6.33
C MET A 128 -10.83 -25.68 7.04
N PHE A 129 -10.35 -26.61 7.88
CA PHE A 129 -11.22 -27.50 8.66
C PHE A 129 -12.18 -26.72 9.58
N VAL A 130 -11.69 -25.67 10.25
CA VAL A 130 -12.50 -24.83 11.13
C VAL A 130 -13.55 -24.05 10.34
N ILE A 131 -13.16 -23.43 9.22
CA ILE A 131 -14.07 -22.65 8.37
C ILE A 131 -15.14 -23.54 7.75
N ASP A 132 -14.78 -24.73 7.30
CA ASP A 132 -15.73 -25.69 6.74
C ASP A 132 -16.75 -26.19 7.77
N SER A 133 -16.37 -26.23 9.05
CA SER A 133 -17.26 -26.69 10.12
C SER A 133 -18.16 -25.58 10.68
N LEU A 134 -17.66 -24.34 10.74
CA LEU A 134 -18.33 -23.23 11.42
C LEU A 134 -18.98 -22.22 10.47
N CYS A 135 -18.32 -21.90 9.36
CA CYS A 135 -18.72 -20.82 8.45
C CYS A 135 -18.38 -21.15 6.98
N PRO A 136 -19.02 -22.16 6.36
CA PRO A 136 -18.70 -22.61 5.00
C PRO A 136 -18.79 -21.50 3.94
N GLU A 137 -19.63 -20.49 4.17
CA GLU A 137 -19.79 -19.33 3.29
C GLU A 137 -18.53 -18.45 3.19
N LYS A 138 -17.57 -18.59 4.13
CA LYS A 138 -16.28 -17.87 4.12
C LYS A 138 -15.12 -18.68 3.57
N ARG A 139 -15.38 -19.90 3.08
CA ARG A 139 -14.35 -20.80 2.54
C ARG A 139 -13.48 -20.15 1.47
N SER A 140 -14.07 -19.49 0.48
CA SER A 140 -13.34 -18.87 -0.63
C SER A 140 -12.37 -17.77 -0.18
N ALA A 141 -12.74 -17.00 0.85
CA ALA A 141 -11.87 -15.99 1.44
C ALA A 141 -10.70 -16.64 2.18
N SER A 142 -10.96 -17.68 2.98
CA SER A 142 -9.91 -18.45 3.67
C SER A 142 -8.96 -19.09 2.66
N GLU A 143 -9.47 -19.71 1.60
CA GLU A 143 -8.70 -20.36 0.54
C GLU A 143 -7.77 -19.37 -0.21
N SER A 144 -8.18 -18.12 -0.35
CA SER A 144 -7.37 -17.07 -0.96
C SER A 144 -6.13 -16.67 -0.14
N VAL A 145 -6.09 -16.94 1.17
CA VAL A 145 -4.96 -16.61 2.06
C VAL A 145 -3.74 -17.48 1.75
N SER A 146 -2.80 -17.04 0.93
CA SER A 146 -1.60 -17.83 0.63
C SER A 146 -0.65 -17.90 1.83
N LEU A 147 -0.42 -19.12 2.35
CA LEU A 147 0.50 -19.40 3.46
C LEU A 147 1.59 -20.41 3.10
N SER A 148 1.88 -20.57 1.80
CA SER A 148 2.98 -21.44 1.38
C SER A 148 4.31 -20.97 1.97
N PRO A 149 5.30 -21.87 2.14
CA PRO A 149 6.56 -21.51 2.78
C PRO A 149 7.27 -20.35 2.10
N ARG A 150 7.20 -20.31 0.75
CA ARG A 150 7.72 -19.20 -0.06
C ARG A 150 6.99 -17.88 0.19
N THR A 151 5.67 -17.94 0.36
CA THR A 151 4.88 -16.74 0.67
C THR A 151 5.21 -16.24 2.06
N VAL A 152 5.24 -17.13 3.05
CA VAL A 152 5.59 -16.77 4.43
C VAL A 152 6.98 -16.13 4.49
N CYS A 153 7.99 -16.74 3.86
CA CYS A 153 9.35 -16.20 3.76
C CYS A 153 9.35 -14.77 3.18
N ARG A 154 8.77 -14.59 1.99
CA ARG A 154 8.70 -13.29 1.32
C ARG A 154 8.00 -12.22 2.17
N ARG A 155 6.89 -12.58 2.84
CA ARG A 155 6.16 -11.64 3.71
C ARG A 155 6.99 -11.23 4.93
N ILE A 156 7.77 -12.16 5.49
CA ILE A 156 8.68 -11.87 6.60
C ILE A 156 9.82 -10.97 6.12
N GLU A 157 10.40 -11.22 4.95
CA GLU A 157 11.42 -10.36 4.33
C GLU A 157 10.89 -8.94 4.12
N GLU A 158 9.71 -8.78 3.51
CA GLU A 158 9.09 -7.45 3.31
C GLU A 158 8.85 -6.69 4.62
N MET A 159 8.43 -7.41 5.68
CA MET A 159 8.30 -6.81 7.02
C MET A 159 9.67 -6.46 7.61
N SER A 160 10.69 -7.29 7.39
CA SER A 160 12.07 -7.04 7.81
C SER A 160 12.65 -5.79 7.14
N ASP A 161 12.42 -5.61 5.84
CA ASP A 161 12.84 -4.43 5.09
C ASP A 161 12.20 -3.16 5.67
N THR A 162 10.90 -3.21 5.99
CA THR A 162 10.19 -2.08 6.62
C THR A 162 10.79 -1.73 8.00
N VAL A 163 11.14 -2.74 8.80
CA VAL A 163 11.80 -2.54 10.09
C VAL A 163 13.19 -1.95 9.90
N ASN A 164 13.96 -2.42 8.91
CA ASN A 164 15.29 -1.92 8.60
C ASN A 164 15.25 -0.44 8.14
N ASP A 165 14.29 -0.06 7.30
CA ASP A 165 14.12 1.34 6.89
C ASP A 165 13.73 2.25 8.06
N SER A 166 12.91 1.74 8.98
CA SER A 166 12.56 2.45 10.21
C SER A 166 13.78 2.63 11.12
N LEU A 167 14.62 1.59 11.24
CA LEU A 167 15.87 1.66 11.99
C LEU A 167 16.84 2.68 11.38
N LYS A 168 17.05 2.67 10.06
CA LYS A 168 17.88 3.68 9.37
C LYS A 168 17.40 5.11 9.63
N THR A 169 16.08 5.31 9.58
CA THR A 169 15.45 6.62 9.87
C THR A 169 15.65 7.01 11.35
N CYS A 170 15.62 6.06 12.27
CA CYS A 170 15.94 6.30 13.68
C CYS A 170 17.41 6.71 13.84
N CYS A 171 18.32 5.96 13.23
CA CYS A 171 19.76 6.20 13.31
C CYS A 171 20.17 7.57 12.74
N SER A 172 19.49 8.07 11.69
CA SER A 172 19.77 9.41 11.15
C SER A 172 19.44 10.56 12.11
N ASN A 173 18.67 10.28 13.17
CA ASN A 173 18.28 11.27 14.18
C ASN A 173 19.17 11.21 15.44
N PHE A 174 20.19 10.37 15.47
CA PHE A 174 21.12 10.28 16.60
C PHE A 174 22.14 11.42 16.55
N ASP A 175 22.29 12.14 17.66
CA ASP A 175 23.34 13.15 17.84
C ASP A 175 24.69 12.49 18.13
N ALA A 176 24.65 11.36 18.84
CA ALA A 176 25.80 10.50 19.09
C ALA A 176 25.36 9.03 19.09
N PHE A 177 26.24 8.16 18.63
CA PHE A 177 26.02 6.72 18.65
C PHE A 177 27.29 5.95 19.03
N SER A 178 27.11 4.71 19.43
CA SER A 178 28.16 3.72 19.67
C SER A 178 27.70 2.36 19.15
N LEU A 179 28.67 1.47 18.90
CA LEU A 179 28.39 0.09 18.52
C LEU A 179 28.77 -0.83 19.68
N ALA A 180 27.89 -1.78 19.98
CA ALA A 180 28.20 -2.89 20.88
C ALA A 180 28.36 -4.17 20.04
N LEU A 181 29.49 -4.84 20.23
CA LEU A 181 29.86 -6.04 19.52
C LEU A 181 29.93 -7.18 20.53
N ASP A 182 29.20 -8.25 20.27
CA ASP A 182 29.21 -9.45 21.09
C ASP A 182 29.54 -10.67 20.22
N GLU A 183 30.60 -11.40 20.58
CA GLU A 183 31.06 -12.58 19.87
C GLU A 183 30.67 -13.83 20.67
N SER A 184 29.96 -14.76 20.02
CA SER A 184 29.61 -16.06 20.61
C SER A 184 29.85 -17.18 19.61
N THR A 185 29.97 -18.42 20.06
CA THR A 185 30.06 -19.60 19.18
C THR A 185 28.70 -20.28 19.07
N ASP A 186 28.30 -20.61 17.83
CA ASP A 186 27.08 -21.36 17.61
C ASP A 186 27.27 -22.88 17.84
N MET A 187 26.18 -23.63 17.73
CA MET A 187 26.19 -25.09 17.93
C MET A 187 27.05 -25.86 16.91
N LYS A 188 27.51 -25.21 15.84
CA LYS A 188 28.39 -25.77 14.81
C LYS A 188 29.83 -25.25 14.95
N ASP A 189 30.16 -24.65 16.09
CA ASP A 189 31.48 -24.09 16.39
C ASP A 189 31.89 -22.96 15.43
N THR A 190 30.90 -22.26 14.85
CA THR A 190 31.14 -21.05 14.05
C THR A 190 30.98 -19.82 14.94
N ALA A 191 31.98 -18.93 14.93
CA ALA A 191 31.89 -17.66 15.63
C ALA A 191 30.84 -16.75 14.96
N GLN A 192 29.97 -16.18 15.77
CA GLN A 192 28.87 -15.30 15.38
C GLN A 192 29.08 -13.95 16.07
N LEU A 193 29.22 -12.90 15.27
CA LEU A 193 29.34 -11.53 15.73
C LEU A 193 27.98 -10.85 15.71
N ALA A 194 27.40 -10.59 16.88
CA ALA A 194 26.20 -9.78 17.03
C ALA A 194 26.57 -8.30 17.14
N ILE A 195 25.98 -7.48 16.27
CA ILE A 195 26.24 -6.04 16.20
C ILE A 195 24.98 -5.30 16.63
N PHE A 196 25.12 -4.43 17.62
CA PHE A 196 24.07 -3.54 18.09
C PHE A 196 24.48 -2.08 17.91
N ILE A 197 23.53 -1.22 17.58
CA ILE A 197 23.70 0.23 17.59
C ILE A 197 23.03 0.83 18.82
N ARG A 198 23.76 1.68 19.52
CA ARG A 198 23.27 2.45 20.66
C ARG A 198 23.33 3.92 20.31
N GLY A 199 22.22 4.63 20.42
CA GLY A 199 22.13 6.04 20.01
C GLY A 199 21.43 6.90 21.05
N VAL A 200 21.76 8.19 21.03
CA VAL A 200 21.02 9.21 21.77
C VAL A 200 20.52 10.29 20.82
N THR A 201 19.24 10.67 20.95
CA THR A 201 18.66 11.77 20.18
C THR A 201 18.84 13.10 20.89
N ALA A 202 18.61 14.21 20.19
CA ALA A 202 18.58 15.56 20.78
C ALA A 202 17.59 15.70 21.95
N ALA A 203 16.55 14.86 21.99
CA ALA A 203 15.60 14.79 23.11
C ALA A 203 16.11 13.95 24.30
N LEU A 204 17.39 13.54 24.30
CA LEU A 204 18.02 12.67 25.28
C LEU A 204 17.35 11.29 25.42
N GLN A 205 16.71 10.81 24.35
CA GLN A 205 16.16 9.46 24.31
C GLN A 205 17.26 8.49 23.90
N VAL A 206 17.44 7.44 24.70
CA VAL A 206 18.44 6.40 24.47
C VAL A 206 17.80 5.21 23.77
N TYR A 207 18.45 4.73 22.72
CA TYR A 207 18.04 3.59 21.92
C TYR A 207 19.14 2.54 21.91
N GLU A 208 18.76 1.27 21.92
CA GLU A 208 19.63 0.12 21.65
C GLU A 208 18.88 -0.79 20.67
N GLU A 209 19.43 -0.99 19.48
CA GLU A 209 18.80 -1.74 18.42
C GLU A 209 19.78 -2.75 17.81
N PHE A 210 19.25 -3.90 17.41
CA PHE A 210 20.04 -4.95 16.76
C PHE A 210 20.21 -4.62 15.27
N LEU A 211 21.46 -4.60 14.79
CA LEU A 211 21.77 -4.36 13.38
C LEU A 211 21.83 -5.68 12.61
N GLN A 212 22.75 -6.57 12.99
CA GLN A 212 23.03 -7.78 12.22
C GLN A 212 23.76 -8.83 13.06
N LEU A 213 23.54 -10.10 12.71
CA LEU A 213 24.36 -11.22 13.14
C LEU A 213 25.24 -11.64 11.96
N VAL A 214 26.55 -11.58 12.12
CA VAL A 214 27.52 -11.89 11.06
C VAL A 214 28.31 -13.14 11.44
N PRO A 215 28.23 -14.23 10.66
CA PRO A 215 29.07 -15.41 10.87
C PRO A 215 30.52 -15.11 10.43
N LEU A 216 31.47 -15.27 11.35
CA LEU A 216 32.90 -15.17 11.09
C LEU A 216 33.43 -16.55 10.69
N HIS A 217 33.81 -16.68 9.43
CA HIS A 217 34.29 -17.95 8.88
C HIS A 217 35.82 -18.02 8.97
N GLY A 218 36.34 -19.00 9.70
CA GLY A 218 37.78 -19.24 9.81
C GLY A 218 38.37 -18.64 11.08
N THR A 219 38.79 -17.37 11.02
CA THR A 219 39.46 -16.67 12.13
C THR A 219 38.58 -15.57 12.75
N THR A 220 38.86 -15.24 14.00
CA THR A 220 38.20 -14.15 14.76
C THR A 220 39.22 -13.07 15.13
N THR A 221 40.09 -12.72 14.18
CA THR A 221 41.08 -11.66 14.42
C THR A 221 40.38 -10.29 14.47
N GLY A 222 41.04 -9.29 15.05
CA GLY A 222 40.52 -7.92 15.05
C GLY A 222 40.25 -7.36 13.65
N GLN A 223 40.98 -7.83 12.63
CA GLN A 223 40.74 -7.47 11.23
C GLN A 223 39.42 -8.06 10.71
N ASP A 224 39.15 -9.33 11.00
CA ASP A 224 37.92 -10.02 10.59
C ASP A 224 36.68 -9.33 11.19
N ILE A 225 36.76 -8.98 12.48
CA ILE A 225 35.72 -8.22 13.18
C ILE A 225 35.53 -6.83 12.55
N PHE A 226 36.62 -6.11 12.30
CA PHE A 226 36.57 -4.79 11.68
C PHE A 226 35.92 -4.82 10.29
N ASP A 227 36.29 -5.80 9.45
CA ASP A 227 35.74 -5.97 8.11
C ASP A 227 34.24 -6.34 8.14
N ALA A 228 33.83 -7.18 9.08
CA ALA A 228 32.41 -7.52 9.30
C ALA A 228 31.58 -6.28 9.70
N VAL A 229 32.08 -5.47 10.63
CA VAL A 229 31.41 -4.23 11.06
C VAL A 229 31.34 -3.23 9.90
N LEU A 230 32.42 -3.08 9.13
CA LEU A 230 32.47 -2.16 8.00
C LEU A 230 31.50 -2.55 6.87
N GLN A 231 31.23 -3.85 6.69
CA GLN A 231 30.21 -4.30 5.73
C GLN A 231 28.79 -4.03 6.22
N CYS A 232 28.55 -4.09 7.54
CA CYS A 232 27.24 -3.86 8.15
C CYS A 232 26.83 -2.38 8.15
N VAL A 233 27.79 -1.47 8.37
CA VAL A 233 27.52 -0.03 8.58
C VAL A 233 27.55 0.80 7.28
N LYS A 234 27.86 0.19 6.13
CA LYS A 234 27.80 0.84 4.81
C LYS A 234 26.38 1.10 4.33
#